data_AF-A0AAE0RL19-F1
#
_entry.id   AF-A0AAE0RL19-F1
#
_cell.length_a   1.000
_cell.length_b   1.000
_cell.length_c   1.000
_cell.angle_alpha   90.00
_cell.angle_beta   90.00
_cell.angle_gamma   90.00
#
_symmetry.space_group_name_H-M   'P 1'
#
loop_
_entity.id
_entity.type
_entity.pdbx_description
1 polymer ?
#
loop_
_entity_poly.entity_id
_entity_poly.type
_entity_poly.pdbx_seq_one_letter_code
_entity_poly.pdbx_strand_id
1 'polypeptide(L)'
;MESGVGLTLEVGSTTVFKWTDANTAELIVWRVSNNSLFTGKKNTALRAFELFVKEKRLEGKVTPSWVKKKWENLRQKYKDIKSLSMMGGDPLVTPWKWYAVMDQALSGELTMAHSLLSNLSNLNNLSSTSSPFPVPVSSSGQDGPPAKKRKEQYWLAALQELERRQEERERRAAEREEERERRAADREEERERRAAEREEERERQALDREKKREQELLTRQERWEMELQAREERREREYREREERRDREAAAREDRLFKLLETFMSKQYNTN
;
A
#
# COMPACT_ATOMS: atom_id res chain seq x y z
N MET A 1 -21.60 36.91 6.11
CA MET A 1 -21.15 35.77 6.93
C MET A 1 -22.22 34.71 6.73
N GLU A 2 -22.04 33.60 6.05
CA GLU A 2 -20.87 32.74 5.92
C GLU A 2 -20.79 32.14 4.51
N SER A 3 -19.56 32.02 4.03
CA SER A 3 -19.15 31.37 2.79
C SER A 3 -19.00 29.87 3.03
N GLY A 4 -19.89 29.05 2.46
CA GLY A 4 -19.76 27.59 2.43
C GLY A 4 -19.22 27.12 1.09
N VAL A 5 -17.90 27.10 0.93
CA VAL A 5 -17.18 26.49 -0.19
C VAL A 5 -17.29 24.96 -0.09
N GLY A 6 -18.09 24.37 -0.99
CA GLY A 6 -18.14 22.92 -1.18
C GLY A 6 -16.84 22.42 -1.85
N LEU A 7 -16.02 21.72 -1.07
CA LEU A 7 -14.87 20.95 -1.57
C LEU A 7 -15.37 19.81 -2.46
N THR A 8 -15.11 19.92 -3.76
CA THR A 8 -15.14 18.81 -4.70
C THR A 8 -13.90 17.95 -4.49
N LEU A 9 -14.07 16.75 -3.91
CA LEU A 9 -13.08 15.69 -3.96
C LEU A 9 -12.97 15.17 -5.40
N GLU A 10 -11.99 15.68 -6.13
CA GLU A 10 -11.49 15.10 -7.38
C GLU A 10 -10.87 13.73 -7.07
N VAL A 11 -11.57 12.67 -7.46
CA VAL A 11 -11.07 11.29 -7.46
C VAL A 11 -9.91 11.20 -8.45
N GLY A 12 -8.69 11.14 -7.92
CA GLY A 12 -7.47 11.01 -8.69
C GLY A 12 -7.43 9.70 -9.46
N SER A 13 -7.59 9.78 -10.78
CA SER A 13 -7.33 8.73 -11.75
C SER A 13 -5.92 8.15 -11.58
N THR A 14 -5.80 6.86 -11.25
CA THR A 14 -4.53 6.11 -11.21
C THR A 14 -4.03 5.86 -12.63
N THR A 15 -3.42 6.88 -13.21
CA THR A 15 -2.69 6.78 -14.48
C THR A 15 -1.31 6.17 -14.21
N VAL A 16 -0.99 5.08 -14.91
CA VAL A 16 0.36 4.47 -14.92
C VAL A 16 1.37 5.56 -15.26
N PHE A 17 2.24 5.88 -14.31
CA PHE A 17 3.15 7.02 -14.47
C PHE A 17 4.25 6.71 -15.48
N LYS A 18 4.28 7.48 -16.57
CA LYS A 18 5.31 7.38 -17.62
C LYS A 18 6.44 8.36 -17.33
N TRP A 19 7.65 7.85 -17.11
CA TRP A 19 8.84 8.68 -16.96
C TRP A 19 9.21 9.33 -18.30
N THR A 20 9.14 10.65 -18.37
CA THR A 20 9.43 11.42 -19.59
C THR A 20 10.88 11.90 -19.62
N ASP A 21 11.30 12.40 -20.78
CA ASP A 21 12.59 13.08 -20.91
C ASP A 21 12.66 14.34 -20.03
N ALA A 22 11.57 15.09 -19.91
CA ALA A 22 11.48 16.25 -19.02
C ALA A 22 11.81 15.88 -17.57
N ASN A 23 11.26 14.76 -17.07
CA ASN A 23 11.56 14.26 -15.72
C ASN A 23 13.05 13.92 -15.55
N THR A 24 13.69 13.44 -16.61
CA THR A 24 15.13 13.14 -16.60
C THR A 24 15.97 14.42 -16.55
N ALA A 25 15.62 15.43 -17.35
CA ALA A 25 16.28 16.74 -17.33
C ALA A 25 16.15 17.40 -15.95
N GLU A 26 14.93 17.41 -15.40
CA GLU A 26 14.64 17.97 -14.09
C GLU A 26 15.41 17.26 -12.97
N LEU A 27 15.51 15.92 -13.03
CA LEU A 27 16.28 15.16 -12.06
C LEU A 27 17.77 15.55 -12.06
N ILE A 28 18.36 15.72 -13.25
CA ILE A 28 19.77 16.11 -13.39
C ILE A 28 19.99 17.51 -12.81
N VAL A 29 19.17 18.48 -13.22
CA VAL A 29 19.25 19.87 -12.72
C VAL A 29 19.04 19.90 -11.21
N TRP A 30 17.99 19.27 -10.71
CA TRP A 30 17.64 19.27 -9.29
C TRP A 30 18.73 18.64 -8.43
N ARG A 31 19.33 17.53 -8.87
CA ARG A 31 20.43 16.89 -8.14
C ARG A 31 21.62 17.84 -8.00
N VAL A 32 21.95 18.59 -9.05
CA VAL A 32 23.08 19.52 -9.03
C VAL A 32 22.78 20.70 -8.12
N SER A 33 21.59 21.30 -8.23
CA SER A 33 21.16 22.39 -7.35
C SER A 33 21.10 21.96 -5.87
N ASN A 34 20.79 20.69 -5.60
CA ASN A 34 20.69 20.15 -4.24
C ASN A 34 21.90 19.27 -3.86
N ASN A 35 23.07 19.50 -4.44
CA ASN A 35 24.26 18.68 -4.18
C ASN A 35 24.65 18.63 -2.69
N SER A 36 24.37 19.71 -1.94
CA SER A 36 24.58 19.79 -0.48
C SER A 36 23.69 18.82 0.33
N LEU A 37 22.57 18.34 -0.23
CA LEU A 37 21.74 17.31 0.42
C LEU A 37 22.32 15.90 0.26
N PHE A 38 23.25 15.70 -0.68
CA PHE A 38 23.87 14.41 -0.99
C PHE A 38 25.24 14.25 -0.33
N THR A 39 25.33 14.56 0.97
CA THR A 39 26.57 14.59 1.77
C THR A 39 27.15 13.21 2.15
N GLY A 40 26.60 12.11 1.62
CA GLY A 40 27.09 10.75 1.89
C GLY A 40 26.83 10.21 3.30
N LYS A 41 26.19 11.00 4.18
CA LYS A 41 25.69 10.54 5.49
C LYS A 41 24.60 9.48 5.31
N LYS A 42 24.52 8.51 6.24
CA LYS A 42 23.56 7.40 6.18
C LYS A 42 22.14 7.96 5.99
N ASN A 43 21.41 7.39 5.03
CA ASN A 43 20.03 7.73 4.66
C ASN A 43 19.76 9.15 4.14
N THR A 44 20.73 10.06 4.12
CA THR A 44 20.52 11.45 3.68
C THR A 44 20.23 11.54 2.18
N ALA A 45 20.90 10.74 1.36
CA ALA A 45 20.62 10.68 -0.08
C ALA A 45 19.20 10.20 -0.38
N LEU A 46 18.67 9.25 0.40
CA LEU A 46 17.29 8.77 0.22
C LEU A 46 16.28 9.86 0.57
N ARG A 47 16.50 10.59 1.68
CA ARG A 47 15.68 11.75 2.06
C ARG A 47 15.72 12.86 1.02
N ALA A 48 16.85 13.08 0.36
CA ALA A 48 16.95 14.03 -0.74
C ALA A 48 16.09 13.59 -1.94
N PHE A 49 16.12 12.30 -2.31
CA PHE A 49 15.23 11.80 -3.37
C PHE A 49 13.74 11.82 -2.97
N GLU A 50 13.42 11.64 -1.69
CA GLU A 50 12.06 11.87 -1.18
C GLU A 50 11.61 13.32 -1.40
N LEU A 51 12.48 14.29 -1.12
CA LEU A 51 12.21 15.71 -1.38
C LEU A 51 11.99 16.00 -2.87
N PHE A 52 12.79 15.41 -3.76
CA PHE A 52 12.57 15.53 -5.20
C PHE A 52 11.20 15.01 -5.63
N VAL A 53 10.81 13.82 -5.14
CA VAL A 53 9.52 13.21 -5.45
C VAL A 53 8.37 14.09 -4.95
N LYS A 54 8.51 14.68 -3.76
CA LYS A 54 7.56 15.64 -3.19
C LYS A 54 7.43 16.91 -4.01
N GLU A 55 8.56 17.55 -4.33
CA GLU A 55 8.61 18.83 -5.04
C GLU A 55 8.07 18.71 -6.47
N LYS A 56 8.35 17.61 -7.16
CA LYS A 56 7.86 17.32 -8.52
C LYS A 56 6.47 16.69 -8.56
N ARG A 57 5.78 16.59 -7.42
CA ARG A 57 4.44 15.99 -7.28
C ARG A 57 4.37 14.57 -7.88
N LEU A 58 5.42 13.80 -7.67
CA LEU A 58 5.57 12.41 -8.11
C LEU A 58 5.22 11.41 -6.99
N GLU A 59 4.76 11.91 -5.84
CA GLU A 59 4.33 11.09 -4.70
C GLU A 59 3.21 10.12 -5.11
N GLY A 60 3.32 8.86 -4.66
CA GLY A 60 2.41 7.78 -5.04
C GLY A 60 2.59 7.22 -6.45
N LYS A 61 3.40 7.87 -7.31
CA LYS A 61 3.66 7.45 -8.70
C LYS A 61 5.05 6.87 -8.90
N VAL A 62 6.05 7.38 -8.19
CA VAL A 62 7.44 6.91 -8.25
C VAL A 62 8.04 6.81 -6.86
N THR A 63 8.63 5.66 -6.54
CA THR A 63 9.34 5.46 -5.28
C THR A 63 10.69 6.21 -5.29
N PRO A 64 11.10 6.89 -4.21
CA PRO A 64 12.41 7.57 -4.12
C PRO A 64 13.61 6.66 -4.41
N SER A 65 13.52 5.37 -4.08
CA SER A 65 14.52 4.36 -4.41
C SER A 65 14.69 4.16 -5.92
N TRP A 66 13.59 4.25 -6.68
CA TRP A 66 13.60 4.17 -8.14
C TRP A 66 14.29 5.39 -8.76
N VAL A 67 14.03 6.60 -8.24
CA VAL A 67 14.71 7.84 -8.68
C VAL A 67 16.21 7.76 -8.41
N LYS A 68 16.61 7.26 -7.23
CA LYS A 68 18.02 6.99 -6.90
C LYS A 68 18.67 6.06 -7.93
N LYS A 69 18.01 4.93 -8.24
CA LYS A 69 18.52 3.96 -9.23
C LYS A 69 18.63 4.58 -10.62
N LYS A 70 17.65 5.42 -11.01
CA LYS A 70 17.68 6.18 -12.26
C LYS A 70 18.88 7.13 -12.33
N TRP A 71 19.17 7.87 -11.26
CA TRP A 71 20.34 8.74 -11.16
C TRP A 71 21.66 7.96 -11.26
N GLU A 72 21.80 6.84 -10.54
CA GLU A 72 23.00 6.00 -10.62
C GLU A 72 23.20 5.43 -12.03
N ASN A 73 22.12 5.02 -12.71
CA ASN A 73 22.17 4.56 -14.10
C ASN A 73 22.64 5.66 -15.06
N LEU A 74 22.15 6.90 -14.92
CA LEU A 74 22.61 8.05 -15.71
C LEU A 74 24.10 8.30 -15.46
N ARG A 75 24.53 8.26 -14.20
CA ARG A 75 25.93 8.48 -13.82
C ARG A 75 26.85 7.39 -14.38
N GLN A 76 26.42 6.13 -14.35
CA GLN A 76 27.18 5.02 -14.91
C GLN A 76 27.32 5.15 -16.43
N LYS A 77 26.21 5.41 -17.14
CA LYS A 77 26.23 5.61 -18.60
C LYS A 77 27.15 6.77 -19.02
N TYR A 78 27.13 7.86 -18.26
CA TYR A 78 28.08 8.96 -18.44
C TYR A 78 29.54 8.52 -18.27
N LYS A 79 29.86 7.78 -17.21
CA LYS A 79 31.23 7.26 -16.98
C LYS A 79 31.69 6.34 -18.10
N ASP A 80 30.82 5.45 -18.56
CA ASP A 80 31.14 4.50 -19.63
C ASP A 80 31.44 5.23 -20.94
N ILE A 81 30.60 6.21 -21.31
CA ILE A 81 30.81 7.05 -22.50
C ILE A 81 32.09 7.88 -22.36
N LYS A 82 32.32 8.51 -21.20
CA LYS A 82 33.52 9.32 -20.95
C LYS A 82 34.79 8.47 -20.98
N SER A 83 34.75 7.25 -20.45
CA SER A 83 35.84 6.28 -20.55
C SER A 83 36.12 5.86 -21.99
N LEU A 84 35.08 5.69 -22.80
CA LEU A 84 35.21 5.30 -24.20
C LEU A 84 35.73 6.45 -25.07
N SER A 85 35.34 7.69 -24.74
CA SER A 85 35.85 8.90 -25.39
C SER A 85 37.34 9.11 -25.15
N MET A 86 37.81 8.88 -23.92
CA MET A 86 39.24 8.91 -23.57
C MET A 86 40.09 7.89 -24.36
N MET A 87 39.47 6.88 -24.96
CA MET A 87 40.13 5.86 -25.78
C MET A 87 40.14 6.19 -27.27
N GLY A 88 39.85 7.45 -27.65
CA GLY A 88 40.00 7.97 -29.02
C GLY A 88 38.70 8.25 -29.77
N GLY A 89 37.56 8.34 -29.06
CA GLY A 89 36.27 8.77 -29.61
C GLY A 89 35.96 10.23 -29.27
N ASP A 90 35.55 11.04 -30.25
CA ASP A 90 35.14 12.42 -30.02
C ASP A 90 33.81 12.46 -29.21
N PRO A 91 33.80 13.00 -27.98
CA PRO A 91 32.61 13.06 -27.15
C PRO A 91 31.56 14.06 -27.65
N LEU A 92 31.93 15.00 -28.54
CA LEU A 92 31.00 15.97 -29.12
C LEU A 92 30.04 15.31 -30.13
N VAL A 93 30.34 14.10 -30.58
CA VAL A 93 29.50 13.29 -31.49
C VAL A 93 28.80 12.16 -30.71
N THR A 94 28.53 12.35 -29.42
CA THR A 94 27.80 11.34 -28.63
C THR A 94 26.30 11.46 -28.90
N PRO A 95 25.60 10.44 -29.43
CA PRO A 95 24.15 10.48 -29.68
C PRO A 95 23.31 10.44 -28.39
N TRP A 96 23.96 10.38 -27.22
CA TRP A 96 23.27 10.40 -25.94
C TRP A 96 22.93 11.84 -25.55
N LYS A 97 21.68 12.23 -25.79
CA LYS A 97 21.13 13.56 -25.51
C LYS A 97 21.36 14.08 -24.08
N TRP A 98 21.66 13.22 -23.12
CA TRP A 98 21.96 13.59 -21.72
C TRP A 98 23.46 13.79 -21.44
N TYR A 99 24.35 13.46 -22.37
CA TYR A 99 25.80 13.52 -22.15
C TYR A 99 26.25 14.93 -21.77
N ALA A 100 25.90 15.95 -22.57
CA ALA A 100 26.30 17.33 -22.31
C ALA A 100 25.79 17.85 -20.95
N VAL A 101 24.53 17.58 -20.62
CA VAL A 101 23.92 18.00 -19.35
C VAL A 101 24.55 17.27 -18.16
N MET A 102 24.86 15.97 -18.31
CA MET A 102 25.54 15.18 -17.28
C MET A 102 27.02 15.56 -17.12
N ASP A 103 27.71 15.90 -18.21
CA ASP A 103 29.10 16.35 -18.20
C ASP A 103 29.21 17.68 -17.45
N GLN A 104 28.32 18.63 -17.72
CA GLN A 104 28.23 19.89 -16.97
C GLN A 104 27.87 19.65 -15.49
N ALA A 105 26.96 18.72 -15.22
CA ALA A 105 26.51 18.37 -13.86
C ALA A 105 27.59 17.68 -13.00
N LEU A 106 28.50 16.93 -13.62
CA LEU A 106 29.50 16.10 -12.93
C LEU A 106 30.92 16.66 -13.00
N SER A 107 31.25 17.45 -14.02
CA SER A 107 32.56 18.12 -14.17
C SER A 107 32.68 19.37 -13.29
N GLY A 108 31.63 19.75 -12.54
CA GLY A 108 31.68 20.83 -11.55
C GLY A 108 31.48 22.24 -12.12
N GLU A 109 31.10 22.38 -13.39
CA GLU A 109 30.87 23.71 -14.02
C GLU A 109 29.54 24.36 -13.61
N LEU A 110 28.55 23.59 -13.14
CA LEU A 110 27.26 24.16 -12.75
C LEU A 110 27.27 24.92 -11.41
N THR A 111 28.36 24.92 -10.65
CA THR A 111 28.47 25.74 -9.42
C THR A 111 28.73 27.22 -9.68
N MET A 112 29.04 27.64 -10.93
CA MET A 112 29.21 29.06 -11.29
C MET A 112 28.22 29.57 -12.35
N ALA A 113 27.42 28.70 -12.99
CA ALA A 113 26.59 29.09 -14.14
C ALA A 113 25.11 29.38 -13.81
N HIS A 114 24.73 29.62 -12.55
CA HIS A 114 23.37 30.06 -12.22
C HIS A 114 22.99 31.45 -12.78
N SER A 115 23.95 32.18 -13.38
CA SER A 115 23.68 33.41 -14.16
C SER A 115 23.49 33.18 -15.67
N LEU A 116 23.81 32.01 -16.22
CA LEU A 116 23.77 31.80 -17.69
C LEU A 116 22.53 31.03 -18.17
N LEU A 117 21.85 30.31 -17.28
CA LEU A 117 20.65 29.53 -17.64
C LEU A 117 19.38 30.37 -17.80
N SER A 118 19.37 31.64 -17.37
CA SER A 118 18.28 32.56 -17.73
C SER A 118 18.31 32.95 -19.22
N ASN A 119 19.40 32.67 -19.94
CA ASN A 119 19.57 32.95 -21.36
C ASN A 119 19.34 31.74 -22.29
N LEU A 120 19.12 30.52 -21.75
CA LEU A 120 18.86 29.35 -22.59
C LEU A 120 17.45 29.31 -23.20
N SER A 121 16.55 30.20 -22.77
CA SER A 121 15.24 30.41 -23.41
C SER A 121 15.34 31.15 -24.75
N ASN A 122 16.52 31.68 -25.13
CA ASN A 122 16.69 32.57 -26.29
C ASN A 122 17.51 32.00 -27.46
N LEU A 123 17.90 30.72 -27.43
CA LEU A 123 18.69 30.10 -28.51
C LEU A 123 17.86 29.54 -29.69
N ASN A 124 16.56 29.88 -29.76
CA ASN A 124 15.70 29.44 -30.87
C ASN A 124 15.68 30.40 -32.07
N ASN A 125 16.55 31.43 -32.13
CA ASN A 125 16.41 32.48 -33.16
C ASN A 125 17.71 33.01 -33.77
N LEU A 126 18.64 32.12 -34.15
CA LEU A 126 19.79 32.49 -35.00
C LEU A 126 19.90 31.57 -36.23
N SER A 127 18.81 31.48 -37.00
CA SER A 127 18.88 31.12 -38.42
C SER A 127 18.57 32.37 -39.24
N SER A 128 19.61 33.11 -39.58
CA SER A 128 19.71 33.94 -40.79
C SER A 128 21.10 34.55 -40.82
N THR A 129 21.84 34.38 -41.92
CA THR A 129 22.30 35.49 -42.77
C THR A 129 23.15 34.93 -43.92
N SER A 130 22.63 35.14 -45.11
CA SER A 130 23.24 34.95 -46.42
C SER A 130 24.33 35.98 -46.75
N SER A 131 25.20 35.62 -47.71
CA SER A 131 25.97 36.46 -48.67
C SER A 131 27.51 36.62 -48.44
N PRO A 132 28.35 36.99 -49.44
CA PRO A 132 28.77 36.15 -50.58
C PRO A 132 30.30 36.23 -50.98
N PHE A 133 30.81 35.20 -51.71
CA PHE A 133 32.02 35.11 -52.60
C PHE A 133 33.46 35.38 -52.05
N PRO A 134 34.58 35.00 -52.75
CA PRO A 134 34.75 34.22 -54.00
C PRO A 134 35.72 33.01 -53.91
N VAL A 135 35.74 32.21 -54.99
CA VAL A 135 36.62 31.05 -55.30
C VAL A 135 38.09 31.45 -55.58
N PRO A 136 39.03 30.48 -55.51
CA PRO A 136 39.61 30.00 -56.77
C PRO A 136 39.78 28.47 -56.92
N VAL A 137 39.60 28.05 -58.18
CA VAL A 137 40.06 26.84 -58.93
C VAL A 137 41.49 26.40 -58.54
N SER A 138 41.98 25.15 -58.52
CA SER A 138 41.75 23.92 -59.33
C SER A 138 42.42 22.72 -58.63
N SER A 139 41.93 21.49 -58.81
CA SER A 139 42.66 20.38 -59.49
C SER A 139 42.11 19.00 -59.13
N SER A 140 41.95 18.21 -60.19
CA SER A 140 41.49 16.82 -60.28
C SER A 140 42.17 15.82 -59.32
N GLY A 141 41.40 14.85 -58.84
CA GLY A 141 41.88 13.64 -58.18
C GLY A 141 40.71 12.81 -57.62
N GLN A 142 40.39 11.69 -58.28
CA GLN A 142 39.46 10.67 -57.78
C GLN A 142 39.93 10.12 -56.44
N ASP A 143 39.02 9.80 -55.50
CA ASP A 143 39.19 8.66 -54.57
C ASP A 143 37.97 8.41 -53.65
N GLY A 144 37.46 7.17 -53.69
CA GLY A 144 36.81 6.40 -52.60
C GLY A 144 35.53 6.90 -51.90
N PRO A 145 34.50 6.03 -51.65
CA PRO A 145 33.37 6.39 -50.79
C PRO A 145 33.81 6.59 -49.33
N PRO A 146 33.18 7.50 -48.57
CA PRO A 146 33.78 8.13 -47.40
C PRO A 146 33.84 7.17 -46.21
N ALA A 147 35.05 6.81 -45.78
CA ALA A 147 35.32 5.96 -44.61
C ALA A 147 34.63 6.44 -43.31
N LYS A 148 34.24 7.72 -43.23
CA LYS A 148 33.52 8.33 -42.09
C LYS A 148 32.11 7.75 -41.90
N LYS A 149 31.33 7.56 -42.97
CA LYS A 149 29.96 6.99 -42.87
C LYS A 149 29.96 5.54 -42.42
N ARG A 150 31.00 4.77 -42.80
CA ARG A 150 31.14 3.36 -42.43
C ARG A 150 31.52 3.20 -40.96
N LYS A 151 32.39 4.07 -40.42
CA LYS A 151 32.73 4.10 -38.98
C LYS A 151 31.53 4.47 -38.11
N GLU A 152 30.72 5.43 -38.56
CA GLU A 152 29.50 5.86 -37.86
C GLU A 152 28.44 4.74 -37.79
N GLN A 153 28.26 3.98 -38.87
CA GLN A 153 27.40 2.79 -38.88
C GLN A 153 27.88 1.69 -37.92
N TYR A 154 29.19 1.42 -37.88
CA TYR A 154 29.78 0.47 -36.91
C TYR A 154 29.58 0.93 -35.46
N TRP A 155 29.65 2.23 -35.21
CA TRP A 155 29.45 2.83 -33.90
C TRP A 155 27.99 2.75 -33.43
N LEU A 156 27.04 3.03 -34.33
CA LEU A 156 25.61 2.89 -34.05
C LEU A 156 25.22 1.43 -33.79
N ALA A 157 25.76 0.49 -34.57
CA ALA A 157 25.57 -0.94 -34.32
C ALA A 157 26.17 -1.37 -32.97
N ALA A 158 27.33 -0.83 -32.58
CA ALA A 158 27.93 -1.09 -31.27
C ALA A 158 27.09 -0.55 -30.11
N LEU A 159 26.46 0.63 -30.26
CA LEU A 159 25.54 1.19 -29.26
C LEU A 159 24.25 0.38 -29.13
N GLN A 160 23.68 -0.07 -30.25
CA GLN A 160 22.48 -0.91 -30.26
C GLN A 160 22.75 -2.29 -29.65
N GLU A 161 23.91 -2.88 -29.93
CA GLU A 161 24.34 -4.13 -29.29
C GLU A 161 24.62 -3.92 -27.79
N LEU A 162 25.17 -2.77 -27.39
CA LEU A 162 25.36 -2.44 -25.98
C LEU A 162 24.03 -2.28 -25.23
N GLU A 163 23.02 -1.68 -25.87
CA GLU A 163 21.66 -1.54 -25.35
C GLU A 163 20.98 -2.90 -25.20
N ARG A 164 21.02 -3.76 -26.24
CA ARG A 164 20.50 -5.13 -26.19
C ARG A 164 21.16 -5.94 -25.06
N ARG A 165 22.48 -5.80 -24.91
CA ARG A 165 23.27 -6.50 -23.87
C ARG A 165 23.01 -5.94 -22.47
N GLN A 166 22.54 -4.71 -22.36
CA GLN A 166 22.11 -4.10 -21.11
C GLN A 166 20.69 -4.53 -20.74
N GLU A 167 19.74 -4.52 -21.68
CA GLU A 167 18.40 -5.09 -21.49
C GLU A 167 18.46 -6.55 -21.07
N GLU A 168 19.38 -7.33 -21.64
CA GLU A 168 19.59 -8.73 -21.27
C GLU A 168 20.12 -8.86 -19.83
N ARG A 169 21.01 -7.95 -19.39
CA ARG A 169 21.48 -7.90 -18.00
C ARG A 169 20.39 -7.46 -17.03
N GLU A 170 19.57 -6.49 -17.43
CA GLU A 170 18.44 -5.99 -16.65
C GLU A 170 17.36 -7.05 -16.53
N ARG A 171 17.03 -7.77 -17.61
CA ARG A 171 16.10 -8.91 -17.60
C ARG A 171 16.58 -10.02 -16.68
N ARG A 172 17.86 -10.41 -16.76
CA ARG A 172 18.44 -11.42 -15.85
C ARG A 172 18.51 -10.93 -14.40
N ALA A 173 18.63 -9.62 -14.17
CA ALA A 173 18.60 -9.05 -12.83
C ALA A 173 17.18 -9.01 -12.27
N ALA A 174 16.19 -8.63 -13.09
CA ALA A 174 14.78 -8.63 -12.76
C ALA A 174 14.30 -10.05 -12.42
N GLU A 175 14.70 -11.06 -13.20
CA GLU A 175 14.34 -12.46 -12.93
C GLU A 175 14.87 -12.95 -11.57
N ARG A 176 16.13 -12.60 -11.22
CA ARG A 176 16.70 -12.92 -9.90
C ARG A 176 16.06 -12.13 -8.76
N GLU A 177 15.59 -10.92 -9.02
CA GLU A 177 14.87 -10.10 -8.05
C GLU A 177 13.47 -10.67 -7.80
N GLU A 178 12.75 -11.01 -8.87
CA GLU A 178 11.44 -11.67 -8.83
C GLU A 178 11.50 -13.04 -8.15
N GLU A 179 12.57 -13.82 -8.35
CA GLU A 179 12.78 -15.07 -7.62
C GLU A 179 13.01 -14.84 -6.12
N ARG A 180 13.76 -13.80 -5.74
CA ARG A 180 13.96 -13.44 -4.33
C ARG A 180 12.69 -12.93 -3.69
N GLU A 181 11.88 -12.18 -4.43
CA GLU A 181 10.59 -11.66 -4.00
C GLU A 181 9.59 -12.81 -3.82
N ARG A 182 9.49 -13.75 -4.77
CA ARG A 182 8.70 -14.98 -4.60
C ARG A 182 9.09 -15.75 -3.34
N ARG A 183 10.39 -16.01 -3.14
CA ARG A 183 10.88 -16.69 -1.92
C ARG A 183 10.70 -15.87 -0.64
N ALA A 184 10.54 -14.54 -0.73
CA ALA A 184 10.23 -13.70 0.42
C ALA A 184 8.73 -13.75 0.73
N ALA A 185 7.89 -13.66 -0.30
CA ALA A 185 6.44 -13.80 -0.22
C ALA A 185 6.05 -15.17 0.36
N ASP A 186 6.64 -16.28 -0.11
CA ASP A 186 6.38 -17.62 0.42
C ASP A 186 6.69 -17.71 1.93
N ARG A 187 7.79 -17.08 2.37
CA ARG A 187 8.19 -17.05 3.78
C ARG A 187 7.31 -16.13 4.61
N GLU A 188 6.77 -15.08 4.01
CA GLU A 188 5.84 -14.16 4.66
C GLU A 188 4.47 -14.81 4.80
N GLU A 189 3.95 -15.45 3.75
CA GLU A 189 2.71 -16.21 3.75
C GLU A 189 2.75 -17.35 4.79
N GLU A 190 3.88 -18.07 4.89
CA GLU A 190 4.02 -19.11 5.92
C GLU A 190 3.97 -18.53 7.34
N ARG A 191 4.57 -17.35 7.55
CA ARG A 191 4.52 -16.67 8.86
C ARG A 191 3.13 -16.18 9.18
N GLU A 192 2.43 -15.64 8.19
CA GLU A 192 1.05 -15.17 8.29
C GLU A 192 0.12 -16.34 8.60
N ARG A 193 0.25 -17.47 7.91
CA ARG A 193 -0.52 -18.69 8.17
C ARG A 193 -0.33 -19.19 9.60
N ARG A 194 0.92 -19.24 10.08
CA ARG A 194 1.22 -19.62 11.48
C ARG A 194 0.73 -18.58 12.50
N ALA A 195 0.64 -17.30 12.12
CA ALA A 195 0.07 -16.26 12.98
C ALA A 195 -1.45 -16.41 13.07
N ALA A 196 -2.12 -16.58 11.92
CA ALA A 196 -3.55 -16.81 11.82
C ALA A 196 -3.99 -18.07 12.58
N GLU A 197 -3.26 -19.18 12.46
CA GLU A 197 -3.56 -20.42 13.20
C GLU A 197 -3.50 -20.21 14.73
N ARG A 198 -2.50 -19.47 15.22
CA ARG A 198 -2.39 -19.14 16.65
C ARG A 198 -3.48 -18.18 17.12
N GLU A 199 -3.92 -17.29 16.25
CA GLU A 199 -5.04 -16.38 16.54
C GLU A 199 -6.35 -17.15 16.60
N GLU A 200 -6.61 -18.03 15.62
CA GLU A 200 -7.78 -18.90 15.59
C GLU A 200 -7.82 -19.83 16.82
N GLU A 201 -6.68 -20.38 17.26
CA GLU A 201 -6.62 -21.18 18.48
C GLU A 201 -7.00 -20.37 19.73
N ARG A 202 -6.52 -19.12 19.83
CA ARG A 202 -6.88 -18.22 20.93
C ARG A 202 -8.36 -17.87 20.92
N GLU A 203 -8.92 -17.62 19.73
CA GLU A 203 -10.35 -17.34 19.56
C GLU A 203 -11.20 -18.54 19.94
N ARG A 204 -10.82 -19.75 19.51
CA ARG A 204 -11.48 -21.00 19.92
C ARG A 204 -11.45 -21.18 21.45
N GLN A 205 -10.32 -20.93 22.09
CA GLN A 205 -10.22 -20.98 23.56
C GLN A 205 -11.06 -19.91 24.24
N ALA A 206 -11.17 -18.71 23.66
CA ALA A 206 -12.02 -17.64 24.19
C ALA A 206 -13.50 -18.02 24.09
N LEU A 207 -13.94 -18.53 22.94
CA LEU A 207 -15.30 -19.01 22.72
C LEU A 207 -15.66 -20.18 23.64
N ASP A 208 -14.74 -21.11 23.89
CA ASP A 208 -14.98 -22.22 24.82
C ASP A 208 -15.17 -21.73 26.26
N ARG A 209 -14.35 -20.76 26.68
CA ARG A 209 -14.49 -20.11 28.00
C ARG A 209 -15.82 -19.36 28.11
N GLU A 210 -16.24 -18.68 27.05
CA GLU A 210 -17.52 -17.96 27.01
C GLU A 210 -18.70 -18.93 27.07
N LYS A 211 -18.73 -19.96 26.22
CA LYS A 211 -19.76 -21.01 26.26
C LYS A 211 -19.87 -21.67 27.62
N LYS A 212 -18.73 -21.93 28.28
CA LYS A 212 -18.73 -22.49 29.64
C LYS A 212 -19.37 -21.55 30.65
N ARG A 213 -19.08 -20.24 30.57
CA ARG A 213 -19.70 -19.22 31.43
C ARG A 213 -21.21 -19.13 31.15
N GLU A 214 -21.61 -19.15 29.89
CA GLU A 214 -23.02 -19.14 29.51
C GLU A 214 -23.76 -20.38 30.03
N GLN A 215 -23.19 -21.58 29.88
CA GLN A 215 -23.76 -22.80 30.45
C GLN A 215 -23.87 -22.73 31.98
N GLU A 216 -22.86 -22.18 32.66
CA GLU A 216 -22.91 -21.99 34.11
C GLU A 216 -24.02 -21.01 34.51
N LEU A 217 -24.21 -19.92 33.77
CA LEU A 217 -25.31 -18.99 33.98
C LEU A 217 -26.68 -19.62 33.73
N LEU A 218 -26.82 -20.39 32.65
CA LEU A 218 -28.06 -21.12 32.33
C LEU A 218 -28.41 -22.12 33.41
N THR A 219 -27.46 -22.98 33.80
CA THR A 219 -27.70 -23.96 34.87
C THR A 219 -27.97 -23.31 36.22
N ARG A 220 -27.41 -22.12 36.48
CA ARG A 220 -27.73 -21.33 37.67
C ARG A 220 -29.14 -20.75 37.60
N GLN A 221 -29.54 -20.24 36.44
CA GLN A 221 -30.88 -19.74 36.19
C GLN A 221 -31.92 -20.86 36.36
N GLU A 222 -31.71 -22.02 35.74
CA GLU A 222 -32.60 -23.19 35.87
C GLU A 222 -32.75 -23.60 37.33
N ARG A 223 -31.66 -23.65 38.11
CA ARG A 223 -31.74 -23.95 39.55
C ARG A 223 -32.57 -22.92 40.31
N TRP A 224 -32.39 -21.63 39.99
CA TRP A 224 -33.13 -20.56 40.62
C TRP A 224 -34.63 -20.62 40.28
N GLU A 225 -34.97 -20.90 39.02
CA GLU A 225 -36.34 -21.09 38.57
C GLU A 225 -36.99 -22.31 39.23
N MET A 226 -36.27 -23.44 39.30
CA MET A 226 -36.72 -24.65 40.00
C MET A 226 -36.93 -24.40 41.50
N GLU A 227 -36.05 -23.64 42.15
CA GLU A 227 -36.20 -23.28 43.56
C GLU A 227 -37.40 -22.36 43.78
N LEU A 228 -37.60 -21.38 42.90
CA LEU A 228 -38.74 -20.48 42.93
C LEU A 228 -40.05 -21.25 42.77
N GLN A 229 -40.10 -22.16 41.79
CA GLN A 229 -41.26 -23.02 41.54
C GLN A 229 -41.53 -23.96 42.72
N ALA A 230 -40.49 -24.60 43.29
CA ALA A 230 -40.65 -25.45 44.47
C ALA A 230 -41.19 -24.67 45.68
N ARG A 231 -40.79 -23.40 45.84
CA ARG A 231 -41.30 -22.52 46.89
C ARG A 231 -42.76 -22.12 46.64
N GLU A 232 -43.15 -21.93 45.39
CA GLU A 232 -44.54 -21.69 45.00
C GLU A 232 -45.41 -22.93 45.24
N GLU A 233 -44.98 -24.10 44.78
CA GLU A 233 -45.68 -25.37 45.01
C GLU A 233 -45.85 -25.70 46.50
N ARG A 234 -44.87 -25.35 47.35
CA ARG A 234 -45.01 -25.51 48.81
C ARG A 234 -46.13 -24.63 49.34
N ARG A 235 -46.16 -23.36 48.94
CA ARG A 235 -47.22 -22.42 49.34
C ARG A 235 -48.59 -22.88 48.85
N GLU A 236 -48.66 -23.39 47.63
CA GLU A 236 -49.90 -23.90 47.05
C GLU A 236 -50.36 -25.18 47.74
N ARG A 237 -49.45 -26.13 48.03
CA ARG A 237 -49.76 -27.34 48.81
C ARG A 237 -50.31 -27.01 50.19
N GLU A 238 -49.66 -26.10 50.92
CA GLU A 238 -50.17 -25.63 52.21
C GLU A 238 -51.55 -24.96 52.08
N TYR A 239 -51.78 -24.21 51.00
CA TYR A 239 -53.08 -23.60 50.75
C TYR A 239 -54.17 -24.65 50.51
N ARG A 240 -53.90 -25.63 49.62
CA ARG A 240 -54.81 -26.74 49.35
C ARG A 240 -55.09 -27.57 50.60
N GLU A 241 -54.07 -27.89 51.39
CA GLU A 241 -54.27 -28.64 52.64
C GLU A 241 -55.14 -27.88 53.65
N ARG A 242 -54.96 -26.56 53.77
CA ARG A 242 -55.82 -25.71 54.61
C ARG A 242 -57.25 -25.69 54.10
N GLU A 243 -57.44 -25.63 52.79
CA GLU A 243 -58.76 -25.68 52.16
C GLU A 243 -59.43 -27.03 52.38
N GLU A 244 -58.75 -28.13 52.09
CA GLU A 244 -59.25 -29.48 52.37
C GLU A 244 -59.60 -29.67 53.85
N ARG A 245 -58.84 -29.08 54.77
CA ARG A 245 -59.18 -29.13 56.20
C ARG A 245 -60.50 -28.42 56.47
N ARG A 246 -60.72 -27.24 55.88
CA ARG A 246 -61.99 -26.50 56.00
C ARG A 246 -63.14 -27.29 55.38
N ASP A 247 -62.93 -27.91 54.22
CA ASP A 247 -63.95 -28.70 53.53
C ASP A 247 -64.30 -29.96 54.32
N ARG A 248 -63.31 -30.67 54.86
CA ARG A 248 -63.54 -31.82 55.76
C ARG A 248 -64.28 -31.40 57.02
N GLU A 249 -63.91 -30.27 57.62
CA GLU A 249 -64.62 -29.71 58.77
C GLU A 249 -66.06 -29.32 58.42
N ALA A 250 -66.31 -28.76 57.24
CA ALA A 250 -67.63 -28.41 56.74
C ALA A 250 -68.49 -29.66 56.49
N ALA A 251 -67.97 -30.65 55.77
CA ALA A 251 -68.63 -31.94 55.55
C ALA A 251 -68.96 -32.65 56.88
N ALA A 252 -68.04 -32.65 57.84
CA ALA A 252 -68.30 -33.22 59.16
C ALA A 252 -69.34 -32.44 59.98
N ARG A 253 -69.55 -31.15 59.71
CA ARG A 253 -70.66 -30.37 60.30
C ARG A 253 -71.98 -30.71 59.62
N GLU A 254 -71.99 -30.83 58.30
CA GLU A 254 -73.15 -31.26 57.52
C GLU A 254 -73.61 -32.67 57.93
N ASP A 255 -72.70 -33.65 58.02
CA ASP A 255 -73.02 -35.00 58.49
C ASP A 255 -73.63 -35.03 59.90
N ARG A 256 -73.13 -34.17 60.81
CA ARG A 256 -73.69 -34.04 62.17
C ARG A 256 -75.09 -33.44 62.13
N LEU A 257 -75.32 -32.46 61.28
CA LEU A 257 -76.64 -31.86 61.07
C LEU A 257 -77.62 -32.89 60.49
N PHE A 258 -77.19 -33.66 59.48
CA PHE A 258 -78.00 -34.73 58.89
C PHE A 258 -78.39 -35.78 59.92
N LYS A 259 -77.44 -36.26 60.73
CA LYS A 259 -77.74 -37.22 61.82
C LYS A 259 -78.73 -36.65 62.84
N LEU A 260 -78.59 -35.38 63.22
CA LEU A 260 -79.54 -34.73 64.13
C LEU A 260 -80.94 -34.64 63.52
N LEU A 261 -81.05 -34.23 62.26
CA LEU A 261 -82.32 -34.19 61.54
C LEU A 261 -82.96 -35.58 61.42
N GLU A 262 -82.17 -36.60 61.10
CA GLU A 262 -82.62 -37.99 61.07
C GLU A 262 -83.18 -38.42 62.43
N THR A 263 -82.43 -38.21 63.52
CA THR A 263 -82.92 -38.55 64.87
C THR A 263 -84.18 -37.77 65.26
N PHE A 264 -84.31 -36.50 64.84
CA PHE A 264 -85.49 -35.70 65.09
C PHE A 264 -86.70 -36.24 64.30
N MET A 265 -86.52 -36.57 63.02
CA MET A 265 -87.59 -37.19 62.21
C MET A 265 -87.98 -38.56 62.76
N SER A 266 -87.04 -39.44 63.11
CA SER A 266 -87.35 -40.75 63.70
C SER A 266 -88.14 -40.63 65.01
N LYS A 267 -87.85 -39.63 65.85
CA LYS A 267 -88.63 -39.36 67.06
C LYS A 267 -90.06 -38.92 66.73
N GLN A 268 -90.24 -38.04 65.76
CA GLN A 268 -91.58 -37.60 65.33
C GLN A 268 -92.43 -38.76 64.77
N TYR A 269 -91.82 -39.67 64.00
CA TYR A 269 -92.52 -40.85 63.47
C TYR A 269 -92.86 -41.91 64.54
N ASN A 270 -92.08 -42.03 65.62
CA ASN A 270 -92.36 -42.96 66.73
C ASN A 270 -93.36 -42.41 67.77
N THR A 271 -93.92 -41.21 67.57
CA THR A 271 -94.88 -40.58 68.50
C THR A 271 -96.32 -40.52 67.95
N ASN A 272 -96.61 -41.26 66.87
CA ASN A 272 -97.96 -41.56 66.37
C ASN A 272 -98.21 -43.07 66.46
#